data_AF-A0A7C1FCX2-F1
#
_entry.id   AF-A0A7C1FCX2-F1
#
_cell.length_a   1.000
_cell.length_b   1.000
_cell.length_c   1.000
_cell.angle_alpha   90.00
_cell.angle_beta   90.00
_cell.angle_gamma   90.00
#
_symmetry.space_group_name_H-M   'P 1'
#
loop_
_entity.id
_entity.type
_entity.pdbx_description
1 polymer ?
#
loop_
_entity_poly.entity_id
_entity_poly.type
_entity_poly.pdbx_seq_one_letter_code
_entity_poly.pdbx_strand_id
1 'polypeptide(L)'
;MGKSLKTLLEFWERPVPKDHSTIRLFGLVADMLETAFDQDMLTDLDDLYITARYPGELGLLPYGRPSVDDARQFYEFAVGVYQRALELVTGELQR
;
A
#
# COMPACT_ATOMS: atom_id res chain seq x y z
N MET A 1 -3.24 3.39 2.07
CA MET A 1 -1.86 3.07 1.62
C MET A 1 -1.29 4.09 0.64
N GLY A 2 -1.75 4.17 -0.62
CA GLY A 2 -1.11 5.02 -1.64
C GLY A 2 -0.89 6.50 -1.24
N LYS A 3 -1.83 7.12 -0.53
CA LYS A 3 -1.65 8.49 0.01
C LYS A 3 -0.50 8.58 1.02
N SER A 4 -0.41 7.63 1.95
CA SER A 4 0.66 7.57 2.96
C SER A 4 2.04 7.46 2.32
N LEU A 5 2.17 6.63 1.28
CA LEU A 5 3.42 6.50 0.52
C LEU A 5 3.78 7.81 -0.20
N LYS A 6 2.79 8.49 -0.81
CA LYS A 6 3.01 9.81 -1.41
C LYS A 6 3.39 10.86 -0.38
N THR A 7 2.80 10.84 0.81
CA THR A 7 3.18 11.73 1.91
C THR A 7 4.64 11.55 2.32
N LEU A 8 5.15 10.33 2.35
CA LEU A 8 6.56 10.06 2.61
C LEU A 8 7.48 10.65 1.53
N LEU A 9 7.10 10.51 0.26
CA LEU A 9 7.84 11.12 -0.85
C LEU A 9 7.85 12.65 -0.75
N GLU A 10 6.71 13.28 -0.45
CA GLU A 10 6.64 14.73 -0.20
C GLU A 10 7.51 15.15 0.99
N PHE A 11 7.45 14.42 2.11
CA PHE A 11 8.20 14.72 3.34
C PHE A 11 9.72 14.72 3.12
N TRP A 12 10.23 13.82 2.26
CA TRP A 12 11.64 13.78 1.88
C TRP A 12 11.98 14.57 0.61
N GLU A 13 11.09 15.45 0.15
CA GLU A 13 11.26 16.28 -1.05
C GLU A 13 11.62 15.46 -2.31
N ARG A 14 11.13 14.22 -2.41
CA ARG A 14 11.30 13.34 -3.57
C ARG A 14 10.18 13.57 -4.60
N PRO A 15 10.45 13.39 -5.91
CA PRO A 15 9.40 13.50 -6.93
C PRO A 15 8.25 12.52 -6.68
N VAL A 16 7.01 13.01 -6.64
CA VAL A 16 5.82 12.19 -6.44
C VAL A 16 5.21 11.75 -7.77
N PRO A 17 5.14 10.44 -8.06
CA PRO A 17 4.45 9.93 -9.23
C PRO A 17 2.98 10.35 -9.29
N LYS A 18 2.51 10.69 -10.48
CA LYS A 18 1.10 11.06 -10.73
C LYS A 18 0.18 9.84 -10.81
N ASP A 19 0.71 8.65 -11.05
CA ASP A 19 -0.07 7.40 -11.03
C ASP A 19 -0.37 6.92 -9.59
N HIS A 20 -1.22 5.89 -9.49
CA HIS A 20 -1.65 5.29 -8.23
C HIS A 20 -1.10 3.87 -8.02
N SER A 21 -0.02 3.50 -8.72
CA SER A 21 0.58 2.18 -8.57
C SER A 21 1.20 2.06 -7.18
N THR A 22 0.60 1.24 -6.32
CA THR A 22 1.05 1.10 -4.94
C THR A 22 2.37 0.34 -4.88
N ILE A 23 2.59 -0.63 -5.77
CA ILE A 23 3.88 -1.33 -5.89
C ILE A 23 5.02 -0.37 -6.25
N ARG A 24 4.79 0.53 -7.22
CA ARG A 24 5.77 1.54 -7.63
C ARG A 24 6.04 2.52 -6.49
N LEU A 25 5.00 3.05 -5.86
CA LEU A 25 5.13 4.00 -4.75
C LEU A 25 5.87 3.38 -3.58
N PHE A 26 5.57 2.12 -3.24
CA PHE A 26 6.23 1.42 -2.16
C PHE A 26 7.71 1.21 -2.46
N GLY A 27 8.07 0.78 -3.67
CA GLY A 27 9.47 0.61 -4.08
C GLY A 27 10.31 1.90 -3.98
N LEU A 28 9.70 3.08 -4.04
CA LEU A 28 10.39 4.37 -3.89
C LEU A 28 10.65 4.78 -2.43
N VAL A 29 10.01 4.12 -1.46
CA VAL A 29 10.13 4.42 -0.02
C VAL A 29 10.49 3.21 0.84
N ALA A 30 10.61 2.02 0.23
CA ALA A 30 10.85 0.75 0.94
C ALA A 30 12.15 0.78 1.75
N ASP A 31 13.19 1.40 1.20
CA ASP A 31 14.48 1.65 1.84
C ASP A 31 14.34 2.41 3.17
N MET A 32 13.39 3.34 3.23
CA MET A 32 13.17 4.20 4.39
C MET A 32 12.18 3.63 5.40
N LEU A 33 11.28 2.74 4.95
CA LEU A 33 10.28 2.12 5.82
C LEU A 33 10.90 1.06 6.74
N GLU A 34 12.05 0.49 6.37
CA GLU A 34 12.67 -0.67 7.03
C GLU A 34 11.73 -1.88 7.14
N THR A 35 10.69 -1.92 6.30
CA THR A 35 9.69 -2.98 6.24
C THR A 35 10.02 -3.94 5.10
N ALA A 36 9.81 -5.24 5.33
CA ALA A 36 9.96 -6.23 4.27
C ALA A 36 9.05 -5.90 3.07
N PHE A 37 9.64 -5.88 1.88
CA PHE A 37 8.92 -5.69 0.62
C PHE A 37 8.24 -7.01 0.23
N ASP A 38 6.95 -7.13 0.57
CA ASP A 38 6.13 -8.22 0.06
C ASP A 38 5.56 -7.84 -1.31
N GLN A 39 6.28 -8.24 -2.35
CA GLN A 39 5.93 -7.90 -3.73
C GLN A 39 4.63 -8.55 -4.18
N ASP A 40 4.37 -9.79 -3.73
CA ASP A 40 3.19 -10.56 -4.14
C ASP A 40 1.94 -9.93 -3.52
N MET A 41 1.98 -9.61 -2.22
CA MET A 41 0.92 -8.86 -1.52
C MET A 41 0.61 -7.52 -2.19
N LEU A 42 1.63 -6.77 -2.60
CA LEU A 42 1.47 -5.48 -3.28
C LEU A 42 0.90 -5.61 -4.68
N THR A 43 1.29 -6.65 -5.42
CA THR A 43 0.77 -6.94 -6.76
C THR A 43 -0.70 -7.31 -6.68
N ASP A 44 -1.04 -8.25 -5.80
CA ASP A 44 -2.42 -8.68 -5.57
C ASP A 44 -3.33 -7.51 -5.16
N LEU A 45 -2.83 -6.59 -4.33
CA LEU A 45 -3.58 -5.42 -3.89
C LEU A 45 -3.78 -4.39 -5.02
N ASP A 46 -2.77 -4.15 -5.87
CA ASP A 46 -2.90 -3.25 -7.02
C ASP A 46 -3.88 -3.82 -8.07
N ASP A 47 -3.77 -5.10 -8.40
CA ASP A 47 -4.66 -5.77 -9.35
C ASP A 47 -6.10 -5.81 -8.83
N LEU A 48 -6.29 -6.15 -7.55
CA LEU A 48 -7.60 -6.13 -6.91
C LEU A 48 -8.22 -4.73 -6.91
N TYR A 49 -7.42 -3.69 -6.63
CA TYR A 49 -7.89 -2.31 -6.64
C TYR A 49 -8.29 -1.83 -8.06
N ILE A 50 -7.49 -2.17 -9.07
CA ILE A 50 -7.75 -1.81 -10.48
C ILE A 50 -9.00 -2.48 -11.02
N THR A 51 -9.27 -3.72 -10.60
CA THR A 51 -10.44 -4.47 -11.07
C THR A 51 -11.70 -4.09 -10.29
N ALA A 52 -11.62 -3.99 -8.96
CA ALA A 52 -12.78 -3.66 -8.10
C ALA A 52 -13.38 -2.25 -8.33
N ARG A 53 -12.63 -1.33 -8.96
CA ARG A 53 -13.14 0.02 -9.32
C ARG A 53 -14.09 0.01 -10.53
N TYR A 54 -14.16 -1.07 -11.30
CA TYR A 54 -15.04 -1.16 -12.47
C TYR A 54 -16.28 -2.01 -12.13
N PRO A 55 -17.51 -1.48 -12.22
CA PRO A 55 -18.72 -2.19 -11.76
C PRO A 55 -18.99 -3.56 -12.43
N GLY A 56 -18.40 -3.81 -13.60
CA GLY A 56 -18.50 -5.09 -14.32
C GLY A 56 -17.46 -6.13 -13.90
N GLU A 57 -16.50 -5.75 -13.07
CA GLU A 57 -15.41 -6.60 -12.59
C GLU A 57 -15.56 -6.82 -11.10
N LEU A 58 -15.43 -8.08 -10.66
CA LEU A 58 -15.71 -8.45 -9.27
C LEU A 58 -14.54 -8.22 -8.32
N GLY A 59 -13.35 -7.92 -8.84
CA GLY A 59 -12.12 -7.92 -8.05
C GLY A 59 -11.75 -9.32 -7.60
N LEU A 60 -10.86 -9.99 -8.33
CA LEU A 60 -10.45 -11.36 -8.01
C LEU A 60 -8.94 -11.41 -7.77
N LEU A 61 -8.56 -12.23 -6.80
CA LEU A 61 -7.18 -12.68 -6.61
C LEU A 61 -6.88 -13.86 -7.57
N PRO A 62 -5.61 -14.27 -7.72
CA PRO A 62 -5.25 -15.38 -8.62
C PRO A 62 -6.02 -16.69 -8.35
N TYR A 63 -6.46 -16.90 -7.10
CA TYR A 63 -7.25 -18.05 -6.66
C TYR A 63 -8.77 -17.78 -6.56
N GLY A 64 -9.26 -16.63 -7.03
CA GLY A 64 -10.68 -16.30 -7.10
C GLY A 64 -11.09 -15.17 -6.14
N ARG A 65 -12.28 -15.28 -5.54
CA ARG A 65 -12.80 -14.23 -4.66
C ARG A 65 -11.92 -14.11 -3.41
N PRO A 66 -11.52 -12.90 -2.99
CA PRO A 66 -10.83 -12.73 -1.72
C PRO A 66 -11.70 -13.22 -0.57
N SER A 67 -11.07 -13.93 0.37
CA SER A 67 -11.67 -14.34 1.63
C SER A 67 -11.65 -13.20 2.65
N VAL A 68 -12.31 -13.43 3.80
CA VAL A 68 -12.22 -12.50 4.94
C VAL A 68 -10.78 -12.43 5.48
N ASP A 69 -10.04 -13.53 5.43
CA ASP A 69 -8.64 -13.54 5.87
C ASP A 69 -7.73 -12.75 4.92
N ASP A 70 -8.01 -12.74 3.62
CA ASP A 70 -7.26 -11.92 2.65
C ASP A 70 -7.53 -10.44 2.90
N ALA A 71 -8.81 -10.08 3.08
CA ALA A 71 -9.18 -8.71 3.44
C ALA A 71 -8.52 -8.24 4.74
N ARG A 72 -8.40 -9.13 5.74
CA ARG A 72 -7.71 -8.86 7.00
C ARG A 72 -6.22 -8.66 6.79
N GLN A 73 -5.55 -9.52 6.02
CA GLN A 73 -4.12 -9.39 5.71
C GLN A 73 -3.81 -8.08 4.97
N PHE A 74 -4.61 -7.73 3.95
CA PHE A 74 -4.47 -6.46 3.23
C PHE A 74 -4.65 -5.26 4.17
N TYR A 75 -5.62 -5.32 5.07
CA TYR A 75 -5.87 -4.28 6.05
C TYR A 75 -4.70 -4.13 7.03
N GLU A 76 -4.26 -5.22 7.66
CA GLU A 76 -3.14 -5.23 8.61
C GLU A 76 -1.86 -4.69 7.97
N PHE A 77 -1.57 -5.11 6.74
CA PHE A 77 -0.45 -4.58 5.95
C PHE A 77 -0.58 -3.07 5.71
N ALA A 78 -1.73 -2.60 5.22
CA ALA A 78 -1.95 -1.18 4.95
C ALA A 78 -1.89 -0.31 6.22
N VAL A 79 -2.34 -0.83 7.37
CA VAL A 79 -2.26 -0.16 8.67
C VAL A 79 -0.81 -0.06 9.12
N GLY A 80 -0.03 -1.14 9.01
CA GLY A 80 1.39 -1.11 9.36
C GLY A 80 2.16 -0.06 8.55
N VAL A 81 1.92 0.02 7.24
CA VAL A 81 2.50 1.07 6.38
C VAL A 81 2.06 2.46 6.81
N TYR A 82 0.78 2.65 7.15
CA TYR A 82 0.27 3.94 7.61
C TYR A 82 0.92 4.36 8.93
N GLN A 83 0.99 3.47 9.91
CA GLN A 83 1.59 3.74 11.22
C GLN A 83 3.07 4.10 11.09
N ARG A 84 3.81 3.34 10.27
CA ARG A 84 5.22 3.64 10.00
C ARG A 84 5.40 4.98 9.30
N ALA A 85 4.55 5.28 8.32
CA ALA A 85 4.59 6.56 7.64
C ALA A 85 4.27 7.72 8.59
N LEU A 86 3.30 7.54 9.48
CA LEU A 86 2.93 8.54 10.48
C LEU A 86 4.11 8.79 11.43
N GLU A 87 4.69 7.75 12.01
CA GLU A 87 5.85 7.83 12.89
C GLU A 87 7.02 8.59 12.24
N LEU A 88 7.33 8.29 10.97
CA LEU A 88 8.41 8.94 10.25
C LEU A 88 8.16 10.44 9.99
N VAL A 89 6.91 10.83 9.80
CA VAL A 89 6.54 12.22 9.48
C VAL A 89 6.33 13.06 10.74
N THR A 90 5.77 12.50 11.80
CA THR A 90 5.42 13.25 13.03
C THR A 90 6.41 13.03 14.18
N GLY A 91 7.18 11.95 14.16
CA GLY A 91 7.98 11.50 15.29
C GLY A 91 7.17 10.87 16.44
N GLU A 92 5.86 10.68 16.26
CA GLU A 92 4.96 10.13 17.29
C GLU A 92 4.55 8.69 16.95
N LEU A 93 4.82 7.75 17.86
CA LEU A 93 4.31 6.39 17.77
C LEU A 93 2.94 6.31 18.46
N GLN A 94 1.87 6.08 17.69
CA GLN A 94 0.55 5.81 18.28
C GLN A 94 0.57 4.44 18.96
N ARG A 95 0.48 4.44 20.30
CA ARG A 95 0.31 3.23 21.13
C ARG A 95 -1.15 2.85 21.26
#